data_AF-A0AAD2A921-F1
#
_entry.id   AF-A0AAD2A921-F1
#
_cell.length_a   1.000
_cell.length_b   1.000
_cell.length_c   1.000
_cell.angle_alpha   90.00
_cell.angle_beta   90.00
_cell.angle_gamma   90.00
#
_symmetry.space_group_name_H-M   'P 1'
#
loop_
_entity.id
_entity.type
_entity.pdbx_description
1 polymer ?
#
loop_
_entity_poly.entity_id
_entity_poly.type
_entity_poly.pdbx_seq_one_letter_code
_entity_poly.pdbx_strand_id
1 'polypeptide(L)'
;MSCWMDGFYTSIVFLHSCTCHSRRIHVIAYGEDVESMTSCLYRCWKLVEQRVGAIGTVASYTGENKATEKYDRKLQIAYASTVQQGLASGIELGTVLLIVFSTYGLVIWYGSKLIIEKRYSGREVINIMMAIMTGGISLGQISPCINAFTAGQAAAYKIFEAIERKPKIDAYDYRGIVLENIRGKIELKDVYFTYPARPEVQIFSGFSLHIVSGQTAVLIGQSGSGKSTVISLLERFYDPDAG
;
A
#
# COMPACT_ATOMS: atom_id res chain seq x y z
N MET A 1 -50.30 0.80 -0.14
CA MET A 1 -48.91 0.35 0.10
C MET A 1 -47.93 1.04 -0.83
N SER A 2 -48.29 1.30 -2.09
CA SER A 2 -47.52 2.04 -3.11
C SER A 2 -46.89 3.34 -2.61
N CYS A 3 -47.67 4.30 -2.09
CA CYS A 3 -47.13 5.61 -1.68
C CYS A 3 -46.18 5.57 -0.45
N TRP A 4 -46.29 4.54 0.42
CA TRP A 4 -45.37 4.32 1.55
C TRP A 4 -44.02 3.81 1.05
N MET A 5 -44.07 2.87 0.09
CA MET A 5 -42.88 2.39 -0.61
C MET A 5 -42.24 3.49 -1.44
N ASP A 6 -43.01 4.37 -2.09
CA ASP A 6 -42.47 5.45 -2.92
C ASP A 6 -41.77 6.53 -2.10
N GLY A 7 -42.29 6.92 -0.92
CA GLY A 7 -41.63 7.83 0.02
C GLY A 7 -40.37 7.24 0.65
N PHE A 8 -40.40 5.93 0.91
CA PHE A 8 -39.26 5.18 1.42
C PHE A 8 -38.20 4.94 0.32
N TYR A 9 -38.63 4.65 -0.91
CA TYR A 9 -37.78 4.52 -2.10
C TYR A 9 -37.15 5.85 -2.46
N THR A 10 -37.90 6.95 -2.45
CA THR A 10 -37.33 8.27 -2.73
C THR A 10 -36.37 8.69 -1.63
N SER A 11 -36.65 8.40 -0.36
CA SER A 11 -35.72 8.66 0.75
C SER A 11 -34.47 7.78 0.66
N ILE A 12 -34.58 6.50 0.28
CA ILE A 12 -33.46 5.59 0.03
C ILE A 12 -32.68 5.99 -1.22
N VAL A 13 -33.33 6.40 -2.30
CA VAL A 13 -32.71 6.85 -3.56
C VAL A 13 -32.04 8.22 -3.35
N PHE A 14 -32.59 9.10 -2.51
CA PHE A 14 -31.92 10.31 -2.04
C PHE A 14 -30.76 9.98 -1.11
N LEU A 15 -30.93 9.05 -0.16
CA LEU A 15 -29.84 8.58 0.70
C LEU A 15 -28.72 8.02 -0.15
N HIS A 16 -29.05 7.19 -1.15
CA HIS A 16 -28.11 6.52 -2.03
C HIS A 16 -27.49 7.48 -3.05
N SER A 17 -28.22 8.47 -3.55
CA SER A 17 -27.70 9.51 -4.44
C SER A 17 -26.86 10.53 -3.69
N CYS A 18 -27.25 10.95 -2.48
CA CYS A 18 -26.47 11.83 -1.62
C CYS A 18 -25.26 11.10 -1.03
N THR A 19 -25.36 9.83 -0.61
CA THR A 19 -24.17 9.05 -0.21
C THR A 19 -23.33 8.65 -1.41
N CYS A 20 -23.87 8.47 -2.62
CA CYS A 20 -23.07 8.25 -3.83
C CYS A 20 -22.38 9.54 -4.30
N HIS A 21 -23.04 10.69 -4.21
CA HIS A 21 -22.47 12.00 -4.53
C HIS A 21 -21.48 12.45 -3.47
N SER A 22 -21.79 12.27 -2.19
CA SER A 22 -20.88 12.48 -1.06
C SER A 22 -19.73 11.48 -1.12
N ARG A 23 -19.94 10.19 -1.43
CA ARG A 23 -18.86 9.24 -1.75
C ARG A 23 -18.09 9.63 -3.00
N ARG A 24 -18.68 10.28 -4.00
CA ARG A 24 -17.95 10.72 -5.19
C ARG A 24 -17.03 11.89 -4.85
N ILE A 25 -17.54 12.85 -4.10
CA ILE A 25 -16.76 13.98 -3.57
C ILE A 25 -15.70 13.47 -2.59
N HIS A 26 -16.02 12.48 -1.77
CA HIS A 26 -15.10 11.84 -0.84
C HIS A 26 -14.09 10.94 -1.58
N VAL A 27 -14.44 10.17 -2.58
CA VAL A 27 -13.46 9.35 -3.33
C VAL A 27 -12.54 10.23 -4.18
N ILE A 28 -13.06 11.33 -4.75
CA ILE A 28 -12.27 12.24 -5.60
C ILE A 28 -11.40 13.16 -4.74
N ALA A 29 -11.92 13.78 -3.67
CA ALA A 29 -11.11 14.62 -2.78
C ALA A 29 -10.27 13.78 -1.81
N TYR A 30 -10.88 12.82 -1.13
CA TYR A 30 -10.24 12.03 -0.07
C TYR A 30 -9.39 10.87 -0.61
N GLY A 31 -9.68 10.33 -1.80
CA GLY A 31 -8.86 9.26 -2.41
C GLY A 31 -7.50 9.78 -2.87
N GLU A 32 -7.48 10.88 -3.63
CA GLU A 32 -6.23 11.56 -4.01
C GLU A 32 -5.51 12.16 -2.79
N ASP A 33 -6.22 12.79 -1.85
CA ASP A 33 -5.57 13.45 -0.70
C ASP A 33 -5.11 12.48 0.40
N VAL A 34 -5.79 11.36 0.67
CA VAL A 34 -5.34 10.38 1.69
C VAL A 34 -4.15 9.57 1.21
N GLU A 35 -4.12 9.17 -0.06
CA GLU A 35 -2.96 8.53 -0.66
C GLU A 35 -1.78 9.52 -0.73
N SER A 36 -2.05 10.80 -0.99
CA SER A 36 -1.06 11.89 -0.91
C SER A 36 -0.55 12.12 0.53
N MET A 37 -1.42 12.12 1.54
CA MET A 37 -1.05 12.33 2.94
C MET A 37 -0.24 11.15 3.50
N THR A 38 -0.73 9.92 3.33
CA THR A 38 -0.03 8.70 3.78
C THR A 38 1.33 8.56 3.09
N SER A 39 1.41 8.87 1.80
CA SER A 39 2.68 8.91 1.08
C SER A 39 3.60 10.06 1.52
N CYS A 40 3.06 11.22 1.91
CA CYS A 40 3.84 12.31 2.48
C CYS A 40 4.42 11.94 3.86
N LEU A 41 3.60 11.40 4.76
CA LEU A 41 4.04 10.92 6.07
C LEU A 41 5.06 9.80 5.96
N TYR A 42 4.86 8.84 5.05
CA TYR A 42 5.84 7.79 4.77
C TYR A 42 7.17 8.37 4.27
N ARG A 43 7.15 9.39 3.41
CA ARG A 43 8.35 10.10 2.96
C ARG A 43 9.04 10.84 4.11
N CYS A 44 8.29 11.46 5.02
CA CYS A 44 8.84 12.07 6.24
C CYS A 44 9.51 11.01 7.13
N TRP A 45 8.82 9.90 7.39
CA TRP A 45 9.36 8.79 8.17
C TRP A 45 10.66 8.25 7.57
N LYS A 46 10.67 7.96 6.27
CA LYS A 46 11.85 7.45 5.56
C LYS A 46 13.03 8.43 5.65
N LEU A 47 12.77 9.74 5.59
CA LEU A 47 13.81 10.75 5.79
C LEU A 47 14.38 10.70 7.21
N VAL A 48 13.52 10.59 8.23
CA VAL A 48 13.96 10.46 9.64
C VAL A 48 14.78 9.18 9.81
N GLU A 49 14.28 8.05 9.33
CA GLU A 49 14.94 6.75 9.42
C GLU A 49 16.34 6.78 8.79
N GLN A 50 16.48 7.40 7.60
CA GLN A 50 17.78 7.58 6.94
C GLN A 50 18.74 8.48 7.74
N ARG A 51 18.23 9.55 8.37
CA ARG A 51 19.06 10.50 9.13
C ARG A 51 19.48 9.94 10.48
N VAL A 52 18.59 9.24 11.17
CA VAL A 52 18.88 8.55 12.44
C VAL A 52 19.84 7.38 12.20
N GLY A 53 19.63 6.59 11.14
CA GLY A 53 20.55 5.51 10.78
C GLY A 53 21.97 5.98 10.45
N ALA A 54 22.11 7.23 9.97
CA ALA A 54 23.40 7.85 9.65
C ALA A 54 23.73 9.04 10.57
N ILE A 55 23.31 8.99 11.85
CA ILE A 55 23.41 10.13 12.76
C ILE A 55 24.85 10.64 12.94
N GLY A 56 25.83 9.72 12.98
CA GLY A 56 27.25 10.08 13.07
C GLY A 56 27.74 10.88 11.86
N THR A 57 27.23 10.57 10.67
CA THR A 57 27.52 11.34 9.44
C THR A 57 26.84 12.70 9.47
N VAL A 58 25.58 12.78 9.93
CA VAL A 58 24.89 14.07 10.03
C VAL A 58 25.61 15.01 11.00
N ALA A 59 26.07 14.49 12.14
CA ALA A 59 26.84 15.23 13.13
C ALA A 59 28.21 15.67 12.59
N SER A 60 28.94 14.79 11.88
CA SER A 60 30.26 15.11 11.32
C SER A 60 30.23 16.21 10.25
N TYR A 61 29.12 16.33 9.53
CA TYR A 61 28.90 17.38 8.53
C TYR A 61 28.15 18.61 9.09
N THR A 62 27.90 18.67 10.41
CA THR A 62 27.08 19.71 11.06
C THR A 62 25.76 19.96 10.31
N GLY A 63 25.16 18.87 9.83
CA GLY A 63 24.03 18.88 8.91
C GLY A 63 22.66 18.92 9.58
N GLU A 64 22.60 19.04 10.91
CA GLU A 64 21.39 18.93 11.72
C GLU A 64 20.33 19.95 11.29
N ASN A 65 20.70 21.23 11.18
CA ASN A 65 19.79 22.29 10.75
C ASN A 65 19.20 22.04 9.36
N LYS A 66 20.02 21.57 8.41
CA LYS A 66 19.55 21.21 7.06
C LYS A 66 18.62 20.00 7.05
N ALA A 67 18.82 19.05 7.96
CA ALA A 67 17.95 17.90 8.10
C ALA A 67 16.58 18.33 8.67
N THR A 68 16.58 19.17 9.70
CA THR A 68 15.37 19.72 10.33
C THR A 68 14.57 20.56 9.35
N GLU A 69 15.21 21.47 8.60
CA GLU A 69 14.52 22.31 7.60
C GLU A 69 13.86 21.46 6.50
N LYS A 70 14.56 20.41 6.03
CA LYS A 70 14.03 19.51 5.01
C LYS A 70 12.84 18.69 5.53
N TYR A 71 12.85 18.32 6.81
CA TYR A 71 11.74 17.66 7.48
C TYR A 71 10.55 18.61 7.64
N ASP A 72 10.78 19.82 8.14
CA ASP A 72 9.74 20.85 8.34
C ASP A 72 9.03 21.19 7.03
N ARG A 73 9.78 21.38 5.94
CA ARG A 73 9.19 21.63 4.61
C ARG A 73 8.24 20.51 4.15
N LYS A 74 8.55 19.25 4.49
CA LYS A 74 7.68 18.11 4.16
C LYS A 74 6.48 18.04 5.10
N LEU A 75 6.67 18.37 6.37
CA LEU A 75 5.62 18.43 7.37
C LEU A 75 4.57 19.50 7.04
N GLN A 76 4.98 20.67 6.57
CA GLN A 76 4.08 21.77 6.17
C GLN A 76 3.12 21.34 5.04
N ILE A 77 3.62 20.58 4.06
CA ILE A 77 2.80 20.06 2.96
C ILE A 77 1.78 19.05 3.50
N ALA A 78 2.21 18.13 4.37
CA ALA A 78 1.31 17.17 5.00
C ALA A 78 0.24 17.89 5.84
N TYR A 79 0.63 18.89 6.62
CA TYR A 79 -0.28 19.66 7.47
C TYR A 79 -1.38 20.37 6.67
N ALA A 80 -1.01 21.06 5.59
CA ALA A 80 -1.99 21.74 4.73
C ALA A 80 -3.02 20.77 4.14
N SER A 81 -2.56 19.59 3.71
CA SER A 81 -3.44 18.53 3.20
C SER A 81 -4.35 17.96 4.30
N THR A 82 -3.83 17.73 5.51
CA THR A 82 -4.65 17.27 6.66
C THR A 82 -5.74 18.27 7.05
N VAL A 83 -5.46 19.58 6.99
CA VAL A 83 -6.48 20.60 7.28
C VAL A 83 -7.61 20.57 6.27
N GLN A 84 -7.30 20.48 4.97
CA GLN A 84 -8.31 20.36 3.91
C GLN A 84 -9.14 19.07 4.05
N GLN A 85 -8.47 17.96 4.36
CA GLN A 85 -9.12 16.69 4.64
C GLN A 85 -10.05 16.77 5.86
N GLY A 86 -9.63 17.44 6.94
CA GLY A 86 -10.45 17.64 8.14
C GLY A 86 -11.74 18.43 7.84
N LEU A 87 -11.64 19.48 7.01
CA LEU A 87 -12.81 20.24 6.55
C LEU A 87 -13.76 19.38 5.71
N ALA A 88 -13.22 18.62 4.76
CA ALA A 88 -14.01 17.71 3.93
C ALA A 88 -14.74 16.65 4.78
N SER A 89 -14.05 16.07 5.77
CA SER A 89 -14.62 15.11 6.73
C SER A 89 -15.77 15.72 7.53
N GLY A 90 -15.60 16.96 8.00
CA GLY A 90 -16.60 17.66 8.77
C GLY A 90 -17.87 17.92 7.97
N ILE A 91 -17.72 18.33 6.70
CA ILE A 91 -18.86 18.55 5.78
C ILE A 91 -19.58 17.23 5.50
N GLU A 92 -18.84 16.13 5.28
CA GLU A 92 -19.42 14.80 5.09
C GLU A 92 -20.24 14.38 6.31
N LEU A 93 -19.65 14.40 7.51
CA LEU A 93 -20.32 13.99 8.73
C LEU A 93 -21.56 14.86 9.01
N GLY A 94 -21.46 16.18 8.80
CA GLY A 94 -22.57 17.11 8.95
C GLY A 94 -23.71 16.82 7.98
N THR A 95 -23.39 16.54 6.70
CA THR A 95 -24.38 16.22 5.66
C THR A 95 -25.10 14.92 5.98
N VAL A 96 -24.37 13.88 6.43
CA VAL A 96 -24.95 12.60 6.83
C VAL A 96 -25.89 12.76 8.02
N LEU A 97 -25.47 13.49 9.06
CA LEU A 97 -26.32 13.74 10.24
C LEU A 97 -27.59 14.51 9.87
N LEU A 98 -27.50 15.54 9.03
CA LEU A 98 -28.65 16.30 8.56
C LEU A 98 -29.66 15.42 7.83
N ILE A 99 -29.19 14.53 6.95
CA ILE A 99 -30.04 13.58 6.23
C ILE A 99 -30.72 12.60 7.21
N VAL A 100 -29.99 12.09 8.20
CA VAL A 100 -30.55 11.17 9.21
C VAL A 100 -31.65 11.84 10.02
N PHE A 101 -31.43 13.03 10.55
CA PHE A 101 -32.45 13.76 11.31
C PHE A 101 -33.65 14.16 10.45
N SER A 102 -33.42 14.55 9.19
CA SER A 102 -34.50 14.86 8.25
C SER A 102 -35.36 13.63 7.95
N THR A 103 -34.73 12.46 7.77
CA THR A 103 -35.42 11.19 7.56
C THR A 103 -36.26 10.82 8.79
N TYR A 104 -35.72 10.98 10.00
CA TYR A 104 -36.49 10.76 11.24
C TYR A 104 -37.71 11.67 11.34
N GLY A 105 -37.57 12.94 10.99
CA GLY A 105 -38.69 13.88 10.94
C GLY A 105 -39.78 13.44 9.97
N LEU A 106 -39.41 13.03 8.76
CA LEU A 106 -40.35 12.54 7.74
C LEU A 106 -41.07 11.25 8.17
N VAL A 107 -40.35 10.31 8.77
CA VAL A 107 -40.92 9.05 9.26
C VAL A 107 -41.92 9.28 10.38
N ILE A 108 -41.63 10.18 11.33
CA ILE A 108 -42.55 10.53 12.42
C ILE A 108 -43.79 11.26 11.88
N TRP A 109 -43.59 12.24 10.99
CA TRP A 109 -44.69 13.00 10.40
C TRP A 109 -45.66 12.08 9.64
N TYR A 110 -45.11 11.22 8.79
CA TYR A 110 -45.91 10.30 7.99
C TYR A 110 -46.50 9.15 8.81
N GLY A 111 -45.76 8.64 9.81
CA GLY A 111 -46.26 7.67 10.78
C GLY A 111 -47.47 8.21 11.55
N SER A 112 -47.43 9.49 11.94
CA SER A 112 -48.55 10.18 12.60
C SER A 112 -49.80 10.26 11.71
N LYS A 113 -49.63 10.59 10.43
CA LYS A 113 -50.73 10.59 9.44
C LYS A 113 -51.37 9.21 9.27
N LEU A 114 -50.57 8.15 9.29
CA LEU A 114 -51.06 6.76 9.17
C LEU A 114 -51.94 6.33 10.35
N ILE A 115 -51.61 6.78 11.56
CA ILE A 115 -52.39 6.50 12.77
C ILE A 115 -53.77 7.16 12.66
N ILE A 116 -53.82 8.41 12.18
CA ILE A 116 -55.06 9.20 12.08
C ILE A 116 -55.97 8.67 10.96
N GLU A 117 -55.44 8.44 9.75
CA GLU A 117 -56.27 8.15 8.57
C GLU A 117 -56.60 6.65 8.39
N LYS A 118 -55.72 5.75 8.81
CA LYS A 118 -55.80 4.32 8.47
C LYS A 118 -55.99 3.38 9.67
N ARG A 119 -56.25 3.93 10.86
CA ARG A 119 -56.45 3.18 12.12
C ARG A 119 -55.35 2.15 12.43
N TYR A 120 -54.10 2.43 12.05
CA TYR A 120 -52.97 1.63 12.49
C TYR A 120 -52.75 1.79 14.00
N SER A 121 -52.35 0.71 14.68
CA SER A 121 -51.97 0.78 16.08
C SER A 121 -50.61 1.48 16.21
N GLY A 122 -50.49 2.44 17.12
CA GLY A 122 -49.23 3.17 17.33
C GLY A 122 -48.04 2.24 17.63
N ARG A 123 -48.31 1.06 18.22
CA ARG A 123 -47.30 0.01 18.45
C ARG A 123 -46.69 -0.51 17.15
N GLU A 124 -47.50 -0.76 16.13
CA GLU A 124 -47.05 -1.34 14.86
C GLU A 124 -46.16 -0.35 14.10
N VAL A 125 -46.54 0.93 14.10
CA VAL A 125 -45.79 2.01 13.46
C VAL A 125 -44.42 2.21 14.11
N ILE A 126 -44.36 2.24 15.45
CA ILE A 126 -43.09 2.37 16.19
C ILE A 126 -42.19 1.15 15.92
N ASN A 127 -42.74 -0.06 15.89
CA ASN A 127 -41.95 -1.26 15.67
C ASN A 127 -41.35 -1.31 14.25
N ILE A 128 -42.13 -0.96 13.23
CA ILE A 128 -41.66 -0.86 11.84
C ILE A 128 -40.58 0.22 11.70
N MET A 129 -40.77 1.37 12.35
CA MET A 129 -39.78 2.46 12.37
C MET A 129 -38.45 1.98 12.97
N MET A 130 -38.48 1.34 14.13
CA MET A 130 -37.27 0.82 14.79
C MET A 130 -36.56 -0.25 13.94
N ALA A 131 -37.31 -1.19 13.36
CA ALA A 131 -36.74 -2.24 12.52
C ALA A 131 -35.99 -1.67 11.30
N ILE A 132 -36.59 -0.67 10.64
CA ILE A 132 -35.99 0.05 9.52
C ILE A 132 -34.73 0.82 9.94
N MET A 133 -34.79 1.53 11.07
CA MET A 133 -33.68 2.35 11.56
C MET A 133 -32.48 1.48 11.91
N THR A 134 -32.70 0.42 12.68
CA THR A 134 -31.64 -0.53 13.05
C THR A 134 -31.08 -1.21 11.80
N GLY A 135 -31.92 -1.64 10.86
CA GLY A 135 -31.48 -2.27 9.61
C GLY A 135 -30.61 -1.35 8.74
N GLY A 136 -31.00 -0.08 8.59
CA GLY A 136 -30.23 0.91 7.83
C GLY A 136 -28.85 1.19 8.43
N ILE A 137 -28.77 1.34 9.76
CA ILE A 137 -27.50 1.55 10.47
C ILE A 137 -26.59 0.31 10.32
N SER A 138 -27.14 -0.90 10.48
CA SER A 138 -26.38 -2.13 10.33
C SER A 138 -25.78 -2.28 8.93
N LEU A 139 -26.51 -1.93 7.87
CA LEU A 139 -25.97 -1.94 6.50
C LEU A 139 -24.84 -0.93 6.31
N GLY A 140 -24.95 0.27 6.90
CA GLY A 140 -23.89 1.27 6.89
C GLY A 140 -22.58 0.77 7.53
N GLN A 141 -22.69 -0.01 8.61
CA GLN A 141 -21.55 -0.58 9.34
C GLN A 141 -20.82 -1.71 8.58
N ILE A 142 -21.39 -2.23 7.48
CA ILE A 142 -20.73 -3.26 6.65
C ILE A 142 -19.60 -2.64 5.81
N SER A 143 -19.69 -1.36 5.45
CA SER A 143 -18.70 -0.68 4.60
C SER A 143 -17.25 -0.79 5.10
N PRO A 144 -16.91 -0.50 6.38
CA PRO A 144 -15.55 -0.66 6.87
C PRO A 144 -15.06 -2.12 6.85
N CYS A 145 -15.95 -3.09 7.08
CA CYS A 145 -15.61 -4.52 7.04
C CYS A 145 -15.18 -4.95 5.63
N ILE A 146 -15.89 -4.48 4.59
CA ILE A 146 -15.52 -4.76 3.20
C ILE A 146 -14.15 -4.16 2.87
N ASN A 147 -13.89 -2.91 3.28
CA ASN A 147 -12.61 -2.24 3.04
C ASN A 147 -11.44 -2.94 3.76
N ALA A 148 -11.64 -3.41 5.00
CA ALA A 148 -10.63 -4.18 5.72
C ALA A 148 -10.33 -5.51 5.02
N PHE A 149 -11.35 -6.17 4.50
CA PHE A 149 -11.20 -7.42 3.77
C PHE A 149 -10.43 -7.24 2.46
N THR A 150 -10.74 -6.22 1.66
CA THR A 150 -10.02 -5.95 0.40
C THR A 150 -8.57 -5.57 0.64
N ALA A 151 -8.29 -4.75 1.65
CA ALA A 151 -6.91 -4.43 2.06
C ALA A 151 -6.14 -5.67 2.51
N GLY A 152 -6.79 -6.54 3.31
CA GLY A 152 -6.22 -7.83 3.73
C GLY A 152 -5.91 -8.74 2.55
N GLN A 153 -6.81 -8.82 1.57
CA GLN A 153 -6.60 -9.59 0.34
C GLN A 153 -5.40 -9.09 -0.47
N ALA A 154 -5.25 -7.77 -0.63
CA ALA A 154 -4.13 -7.18 -1.35
C ALA A 154 -2.78 -7.42 -0.63
N ALA A 155 -2.76 -7.38 0.70
CA ALA A 155 -1.57 -7.70 1.48
C ALA A 155 -1.21 -9.19 1.39
N ALA A 156 -2.22 -10.07 1.51
CA ALA A 156 -2.04 -11.50 1.37
C ALA A 156 -1.50 -11.87 -0.02
N TYR A 157 -2.00 -11.24 -1.09
CA TYR A 157 -1.52 -11.47 -2.45
C TYR A 157 -0.01 -11.25 -2.57
N LYS A 158 0.53 -10.15 -2.02
CA LYS A 158 1.99 -9.88 -2.05
C LYS A 158 2.80 -10.92 -1.28
N ILE A 159 2.27 -11.42 -0.16
CA ILE A 159 2.93 -12.45 0.64
C ILE A 159 2.94 -13.78 -0.14
N PHE A 160 1.80 -14.18 -0.70
CA PHE A 160 1.71 -15.40 -1.50
C PHE A 160 2.55 -15.31 -2.77
N GLU A 161 2.58 -14.16 -3.44
CA GLU A 161 3.47 -13.92 -4.58
C GLU A 161 4.95 -14.14 -4.23
N ALA A 162 5.39 -13.67 -3.05
CA ALA A 162 6.76 -13.89 -2.59
C ALA A 162 7.05 -15.37 -2.23
N ILE A 163 6.08 -16.07 -1.63
CA ILE A 163 6.20 -17.49 -1.25
C ILE A 163 6.20 -18.41 -2.48
N GLU A 164 5.34 -18.14 -3.45
CA GLU A 164 5.18 -18.96 -4.65
C GLU A 164 6.25 -18.67 -5.72
N ARG A 165 7.02 -17.59 -5.56
CA ARG A 165 8.10 -17.23 -6.46
C ARG A 165 9.18 -18.31 -6.47
N LYS A 166 9.34 -18.97 -7.62
CA LYS A 166 10.44 -19.90 -7.87
C LYS A 166 11.71 -19.14 -8.30
N PRO A 167 12.81 -19.17 -7.54
CA PRO A 167 14.07 -18.55 -7.95
C PRO A 167 14.70 -19.35 -9.11
N LYS A 168 15.49 -18.66 -9.95
CA LYS A 168 16.28 -19.33 -11.01
C LYS A 168 17.39 -20.19 -10.43
N ILE A 169 18.03 -19.69 -9.37
CA ILE A 169 19.06 -20.38 -8.60
C ILE A 169 18.41 -20.80 -7.28
N ASP A 170 18.08 -22.09 -7.18
CA ASP A 170 17.47 -22.67 -5.98
C ASP A 170 18.55 -23.22 -5.04
N ALA A 171 18.71 -22.58 -3.88
CA ALA A 171 19.68 -23.00 -2.87
C ALA A 171 19.27 -24.28 -2.13
N TYR A 172 18.00 -24.69 -2.22
CA TYR A 172 17.46 -25.89 -1.57
C TYR A 172 17.36 -27.08 -2.53
N ASP A 173 17.79 -26.92 -3.79
CA ASP A 173 17.80 -28.01 -4.76
C ASP A 173 19.05 -28.89 -4.62
N TYR A 174 18.88 -30.10 -4.09
CA TYR A 174 19.94 -31.09 -3.92
C TYR A 174 20.23 -31.94 -5.16
N ARG A 175 19.63 -31.64 -6.32
CA ARG A 175 19.87 -32.38 -7.57
C ARG A 175 21.25 -32.13 -8.19
N GLY A 176 22.01 -31.17 -7.66
CA GLY A 176 23.38 -30.90 -8.09
C GLY A 176 24.34 -32.05 -7.80
N ILE A 177 25.44 -32.11 -8.57
CA ILE A 177 26.50 -33.10 -8.34
C ILE A 177 27.33 -32.66 -7.12
N VAL A 178 27.37 -33.48 -6.08
CA VAL A 178 28.28 -33.29 -4.94
C VAL A 178 29.58 -34.02 -5.25
N LEU A 179 30.65 -33.27 -5.46
CA LEU A 179 31.97 -33.83 -5.74
C LEU A 179 32.64 -34.26 -4.43
N GLU A 180 33.01 -35.54 -4.30
CA GLU A 180 33.72 -36.07 -3.11
C GLU A 180 35.13 -35.47 -2.96
N ASN A 181 35.77 -35.12 -4.08
CA ASN A 181 37.13 -34.60 -4.07
C ASN A 181 37.28 -33.43 -5.06
N ILE A 182 37.47 -32.23 -4.53
CA ILE A 182 37.59 -30.99 -5.31
C ILE A 182 39.07 -30.61 -5.36
N ARG A 183 39.68 -30.67 -6.56
CA ARG A 183 41.08 -30.24 -6.76
C ARG A 183 41.26 -28.71 -6.67
N GLY A 184 40.19 -27.93 -6.72
CA GLY A 184 40.27 -26.46 -6.61
C GLY A 184 40.84 -25.77 -7.86
N LYS A 185 40.78 -26.39 -9.04
CA LYS A 185 41.03 -25.71 -10.32
C LYS A 185 39.81 -24.84 -10.66
N ILE A 186 40.01 -23.55 -10.90
CA ILE A 186 38.94 -22.60 -11.25
C ILE A 186 39.18 -22.07 -12.67
N GLU A 187 38.16 -22.08 -13.51
CA GLU A 187 38.22 -21.60 -14.88
C GLU A 187 36.93 -20.84 -15.22
N LEU A 188 37.07 -19.57 -15.59
CA LEU A 188 36.04 -18.73 -16.20
C LEU A 188 36.40 -18.58 -17.67
N LYS A 189 35.45 -18.83 -18.57
CA LYS A 189 35.70 -18.85 -20.01
C LYS A 189 34.72 -17.94 -20.73
N ASP A 190 35.27 -16.95 -21.42
CA ASP A 190 34.56 -16.01 -22.29
C ASP A 190 33.27 -15.48 -21.67
N VAL A 191 33.34 -15.09 -20.39
CA VAL A 191 32.18 -14.72 -19.60
C VAL A 191 31.66 -13.33 -20.00
N TYR A 192 30.38 -13.27 -20.32
CA TYR A 192 29.61 -12.05 -20.53
C TYR A 192 28.63 -11.88 -19.37
N PHE A 193 28.65 -10.72 -18.71
CA PHE A 193 27.81 -10.52 -17.52
C PHE A 193 27.40 -9.06 -17.31
N THR A 194 26.14 -8.91 -16.93
CA THR A 194 25.47 -7.66 -16.59
C THR A 194 24.66 -7.84 -15.32
N TYR A 195 24.74 -6.89 -14.37
CA TYR A 195 23.90 -6.96 -13.18
C TYR A 195 22.42 -6.67 -13.53
N PRO A 196 21.45 -7.47 -13.05
CA PRO A 196 20.03 -7.24 -13.34
C PRO A 196 19.50 -5.88 -12.86
N ALA A 197 20.12 -5.29 -11.83
CA ALA A 197 19.76 -3.97 -11.31
C ALA A 197 20.23 -2.80 -12.20
N ARG A 198 21.16 -3.05 -13.14
CA ARG A 198 21.74 -2.07 -14.08
C ARG A 198 22.00 -2.74 -15.44
N PRO A 199 20.93 -3.11 -16.18
CA PRO A 199 21.05 -3.83 -17.46
C PRO A 199 21.79 -3.04 -18.55
N GLU A 200 21.92 -1.72 -18.39
CA GLU A 200 22.59 -0.83 -19.34
C GLU A 200 24.13 -0.85 -19.24
N VAL A 201 24.70 -1.40 -18.16
CA VAL A 201 26.15 -1.43 -17.94
C VAL A 201 26.67 -2.86 -17.94
N GLN A 202 27.28 -3.26 -19.05
CA GLN A 202 27.96 -4.54 -19.14
C GLN A 202 29.26 -4.52 -18.31
N ILE A 203 29.42 -5.48 -17.40
CA ILE A 203 30.59 -5.60 -16.52
C ILE A 203 31.68 -6.44 -17.17
N PHE A 204 31.31 -7.58 -17.75
CA PHE A 204 32.22 -8.45 -18.48
C PHE A 204 31.76 -8.65 -19.93
N SER A 205 32.71 -8.57 -20.86
CA SER A 205 32.50 -8.68 -22.30
C SER A 205 33.45 -9.72 -22.91
N GLY A 206 33.42 -10.96 -22.40
CA GLY A 206 34.34 -12.03 -22.79
C GLY A 206 35.52 -12.19 -21.83
N PHE A 207 35.26 -12.18 -20.53
CA PHE A 207 36.29 -12.32 -19.50
C PHE A 207 36.69 -13.79 -19.30
N SER A 208 37.99 -14.07 -19.42
CA SER A 208 38.57 -15.41 -19.22
C SER A 208 39.62 -15.38 -18.10
N LEU A 209 39.52 -16.31 -17.16
CA LEU A 209 40.44 -16.44 -16.03
C LEU A 209 40.67 -17.92 -15.70
N HIS A 210 41.94 -18.29 -15.51
CA HIS A 210 42.32 -19.65 -15.19
C HIS A 210 43.24 -19.66 -13.96
N ILE A 211 42.82 -20.36 -12.90
CA ILE A 211 43.56 -20.50 -11.64
C ILE A 211 43.84 -21.98 -11.40
N VAL A 212 45.13 -22.31 -11.23
CA VAL A 212 45.59 -23.67 -10.97
C VAL A 212 45.35 -24.04 -9.51
N SER A 213 45.07 -25.32 -9.26
CA SER A 213 44.98 -25.90 -7.91
C SER A 213 46.16 -25.48 -7.03
N GLY A 214 45.88 -24.95 -5.84
CA GLY A 214 46.89 -24.57 -4.84
C GLY A 214 47.61 -23.24 -5.11
N GLN A 215 47.25 -22.51 -6.18
CA GLN A 215 47.76 -21.16 -6.41
C GLN A 215 46.85 -20.09 -5.81
N THR A 216 47.46 -19.04 -5.27
CA THR A 216 46.77 -17.83 -4.85
C THR A 216 46.80 -16.81 -5.99
N ALA A 217 45.64 -16.50 -6.56
CA ALA A 217 45.49 -15.42 -7.53
C ALA A 217 45.00 -14.14 -6.83
N VAL A 218 45.55 -12.99 -7.22
CA VAL A 218 45.12 -11.67 -6.71
C VAL A 218 44.56 -10.86 -7.86
N LEU A 219 43.31 -10.44 -7.74
CA LEU A 219 42.63 -9.59 -8.73
C LEU A 219 42.86 -8.12 -8.38
N ILE A 220 43.62 -7.41 -9.22
CA ILE A 220 43.94 -5.98 -9.06
C ILE A 220 43.33 -5.20 -10.22
N GLY A 221 42.82 -4.00 -9.94
CA GLY A 221 42.23 -3.13 -10.96
C GLY A 221 41.56 -1.90 -10.36
N GLN A 222 41.16 -0.96 -11.23
CA GLN A 222 40.48 0.28 -10.82
C GLN A 222 39.12 0.03 -10.16
N SER A 223 38.62 0.98 -9.38
CA SER A 223 37.28 0.87 -8.78
C SER A 223 36.23 0.63 -9.88
N GLY A 224 35.32 -0.32 -9.68
CA GLY A 224 34.30 -0.69 -10.66
C GLY A 224 34.74 -1.69 -11.75
N SER A 225 35.99 -2.16 -11.78
CA SER A 225 36.48 -3.09 -12.80
C SER A 225 35.95 -4.54 -12.71
N GLY A 226 34.90 -4.81 -11.92
CA GLY A 226 34.31 -6.15 -11.80
C GLY A 226 35.02 -7.15 -10.88
N LYS A 227 36.06 -6.76 -10.12
CA LYS A 227 36.80 -7.70 -9.22
C LYS A 227 35.88 -8.47 -8.27
N SER A 228 35.01 -7.76 -7.54
CA SER A 228 34.04 -8.37 -6.63
C SER A 228 33.00 -9.21 -7.37
N THR A 229 32.71 -8.85 -8.63
CA THR A 229 31.78 -9.60 -9.49
C THR A 229 32.32 -10.98 -9.84
N VAL A 230 33.64 -11.15 -10.01
CA VAL A 230 34.25 -12.47 -10.20
C VAL A 230 33.91 -13.40 -9.03
N ILE A 231 33.99 -12.90 -7.80
CA ILE A 231 33.65 -13.67 -6.60
C ILE A 231 32.16 -14.01 -6.59
N SER A 232 31.29 -13.03 -6.90
CA SER A 232 29.83 -13.28 -6.96
C SER A 232 29.43 -14.32 -8.01
N LEU A 233 30.14 -14.41 -9.14
CA LEU A 233 29.93 -15.44 -10.15
C LEU A 233 30.49 -16.80 -9.72
N LEU A 234 31.65 -16.81 -9.05
CA LEU A 234 32.25 -18.03 -8.52
C LEU A 234 31.39 -18.67 -7.42
N GLU A 235 30.80 -17.86 -6.54
CA GLU A 235 29.84 -18.28 -5.53
C GLU A 235 28.44 -18.55 -6.12
N ARG A 236 28.27 -18.32 -7.43
CA ARG A 236 27.03 -18.50 -8.18
C ARG A 236 25.83 -17.75 -7.57
N PHE A 237 26.03 -16.53 -7.11
CA PHE A 237 24.93 -15.61 -6.77
C PHE A 237 24.22 -15.08 -8.02
N TYR A 238 24.92 -15.09 -9.16
CA TYR A 238 24.39 -14.75 -10.46
C TYR A 238 24.88 -15.78 -11.48
N ASP A 239 24.04 -16.12 -12.44
CA ASP A 239 24.48 -16.83 -13.64
C ASP A 239 24.97 -15.80 -14.68
N PRO A 240 26.01 -16.11 -15.46
CA PRO A 240 26.46 -15.25 -16.56
C PRO A 240 25.42 -15.19 -17.68
N ASP A 241 25.45 -14.11 -18.46
CA ASP A 241 24.59 -13.96 -19.65
C ASP A 241 25.04 -14.90 -20.77
N ALA A 242 26.35 -15.12 -20.91
CA ALA A 242 26.98 -16.11 -21.79
C ALA A 242 28.39 -16.50 -21.29
N GLY A 243 28.89 -17.66 -21.71
CA GLY A 243 30.22 -18.20 -21.35
C GLY A 243 30.16 -19.45 -20.49
#